data_AF-A0A316VXR7-F1
#
_entry.id   AF-A0A316VXR7-F1
#
_cell.length_a   1.000
_cell.length_b   1.000
_cell.length_c   1.000
_cell.angle_alpha   90.00
_cell.angle_beta   90.00
_cell.angle_gamma   90.00
#
_symmetry.space_group_name_H-M   'P 1'
#
loop_
_entity.id
_entity.type
_entity.pdbx_description
1 polymer ?
#
loop_
_entity_poly.entity_id
_entity_poly.type
_entity_poly.pdbx_seq_one_letter_code
_entity_poly.pdbx_strand_id
1 'polypeptide(L)'
;MSSSAPPPSGGSSAGSSRVSAAKVDASHLVQTKLKVPHKFTPQSLDVTGILAQHVKFQQLPPPTDPSYASRKAGLRKRPLALLLHGVLAHKDQTYHKGLVARLPIDSFRFDFRSNHETPPTGGDGGGWGMAKFDEDLDDMRSVILHLRERYNYHVHLLIGHSRGALDGFAYYSKWAEAMRQDPEERIPYYVSLSARWRMHVNRDNVYLPAFAKEGIYRWNVRVAGKDVEVQIRPQDVEQFANFPIADHVRRFPLDSDALLIHGTSDTTVPTADVAYYVNEL
;
A
#
# COMPACT_ATOMS: atom_id res chain seq x y z
N MET A 1 30.26 -29.88 -28.37
CA MET A 1 30.66 -30.08 -26.97
C MET A 1 31.11 -28.74 -26.42
N SER A 2 30.38 -28.20 -25.45
CA SER A 2 30.82 -27.22 -24.45
C SER A 2 29.54 -26.67 -23.79
N SER A 3 29.09 -27.39 -22.77
CA SER A 3 28.02 -26.97 -21.87
C SER A 3 28.51 -25.81 -21.01
N SER A 4 27.75 -24.71 -20.98
CA SER A 4 27.87 -23.72 -19.90
C SER A 4 26.51 -23.57 -19.24
N ALA A 5 26.40 -24.16 -18.05
CA ALA A 5 25.28 -24.01 -17.13
C ALA A 5 25.01 -22.52 -16.82
N PRO A 6 23.78 -22.14 -16.45
CA PRO A 6 23.49 -20.78 -15.99
C PRO A 6 24.24 -20.49 -14.69
N PRO A 7 24.61 -19.22 -14.43
CA PRO A 7 25.35 -18.87 -13.23
C PRO A 7 24.51 -19.14 -11.98
N PRO A 8 25.16 -19.52 -10.86
CA PRO A 8 24.46 -19.80 -9.61
C PRO A 8 23.74 -18.56 -9.11
N SER A 9 22.61 -18.80 -8.45
CA SER A 9 21.90 -17.81 -7.64
C SER A 9 22.88 -17.19 -6.64
N GLY A 10 23.35 -15.99 -6.97
CA GLY A 10 24.22 -15.20 -6.12
C GLY A 10 23.51 -14.84 -4.83
N GLY A 11 23.70 -15.68 -3.82
CA GLY A 11 23.56 -15.31 -2.42
C GLY A 11 24.59 -14.23 -2.12
N SER A 12 24.20 -12.98 -2.34
CA SER A 12 24.95 -11.82 -1.88
C SER A 12 24.88 -11.78 -0.35
N SER A 13 25.87 -12.38 0.31
CA SER A 13 26.26 -12.04 1.67
C SER A 13 26.95 -10.66 1.64
N ALA A 14 26.17 -9.62 1.39
CA ALA A 14 26.59 -8.27 1.72
C ALA A 14 26.63 -8.21 3.25
N GLY A 15 27.83 -8.09 3.80
CA GLY A 15 28.06 -7.79 5.20
C GLY A 15 27.31 -6.51 5.55
N SER A 16 26.07 -6.66 6.01
CA SER A 16 25.31 -5.61 6.66
C SER A 16 26.10 -5.26 7.90
N SER A 17 26.79 -4.13 7.89
CA SER A 17 27.00 -3.39 9.12
C SER A 17 25.61 -3.13 9.67
N ARG A 18 25.18 -4.02 10.58
CA ARG A 18 23.99 -3.81 11.39
C ARG A 18 24.29 -2.56 12.19
N VAL A 19 23.87 -1.41 11.68
CA VAL A 19 23.37 -0.37 12.58
C VAL A 19 22.33 -1.11 13.39
N SER A 20 22.69 -1.43 14.63
CA SER A 20 21.77 -1.98 15.60
C SER A 20 20.58 -1.05 15.60
N ALA A 21 19.50 -1.46 14.93
CA ALA A 21 18.20 -0.87 15.17
C ALA A 21 17.98 -1.13 16.65
N ALA A 22 18.19 -0.11 17.48
CA ALA A 22 17.85 -0.15 18.89
C ALA A 22 16.47 -0.83 18.96
N LYS A 23 16.35 -1.87 19.79
CA LYS A 23 15.06 -2.54 19.99
C LYS A 23 14.08 -1.45 20.40
N VAL A 24 13.24 -1.03 19.45
CA VAL A 24 12.25 -0.01 19.74
C VAL A 24 11.12 -0.71 20.42
N ASP A 25 10.96 -0.34 21.67
CA ASP A 25 9.95 -0.90 22.54
C ASP A 25 8.57 -0.36 22.14
N ALA A 26 7.87 -1.16 21.34
CA ALA A 26 6.48 -0.93 21.00
C ALA A 26 5.51 -1.40 22.12
N SER A 27 6.00 -1.77 23.31
CA SER A 27 5.18 -2.27 24.43
C SER A 27 4.07 -1.30 24.85
N HIS A 28 4.22 -0.02 24.54
CA HIS A 28 3.24 1.02 24.83
C HIS A 28 2.03 1.03 23.86
N LEU A 29 2.11 0.37 22.70
CA LEU A 29 1.04 0.38 21.70
C LEU A 29 0.10 -0.83 21.84
N VAL A 30 -1.20 -0.56 21.87
CA VAL A 30 -2.23 -1.60 21.72
C VAL A 30 -2.44 -1.88 20.24
N GLN A 31 -2.10 -3.10 19.79
CA GLN A 31 -2.33 -3.53 18.41
C GLN A 31 -3.57 -4.43 18.30
N THR A 32 -4.57 -3.96 17.57
CA THR A 32 -5.83 -4.68 17.32
C THR A 32 -5.91 -5.08 15.85
N LYS A 33 -6.03 -6.38 15.57
CA LYS A 33 -6.32 -6.85 14.21
C LYS A 33 -7.77 -6.54 13.87
N LEU A 34 -8.00 -5.88 12.74
CA LEU A 34 -9.32 -5.53 12.24
C LEU A 34 -9.61 -6.28 10.93
N LYS A 35 -10.88 -6.64 10.77
CA LYS A 35 -11.49 -7.07 9.51
C LYS A 35 -12.42 -5.94 9.08
N VAL A 36 -12.08 -5.27 7.98
CA VAL A 36 -12.80 -4.11 7.47
C VAL A 36 -13.68 -4.56 6.32
N PRO A 37 -15.02 -4.50 6.45
CA PRO A 37 -15.92 -4.84 5.38
C PRO A 37 -15.70 -3.94 4.17
N HIS A 38 -15.52 -4.56 3.00
CA HIS A 38 -15.32 -3.84 1.76
C HIS A 38 -16.64 -3.22 1.27
N LYS A 39 -16.62 -1.94 0.90
CA LYS A 39 -17.85 -1.19 0.55
C LYS A 39 -18.18 -1.18 -0.94
N PHE A 40 -17.22 -1.50 -1.81
CA PHE A 40 -17.34 -1.35 -3.27
C PHE A 40 -17.31 -2.68 -4.02
N THR A 41 -17.52 -3.80 -3.34
CA THR A 41 -17.68 -5.11 -3.98
C THR A 41 -18.97 -5.75 -3.51
N PRO A 42 -19.76 -6.37 -4.42
CA PRO A 42 -20.96 -7.11 -4.04
C PRO A 42 -20.63 -8.42 -3.31
N GLN A 43 -19.38 -8.88 -3.40
CA GLN A 43 -18.91 -10.08 -2.72
C GLN A 43 -18.53 -9.77 -1.27
N SER A 44 -18.76 -10.71 -0.36
CA SER A 44 -18.28 -10.56 1.01
C SER A 44 -16.75 -10.62 1.03
N LEU A 45 -16.11 -9.48 1.27
CA LEU A 45 -14.66 -9.31 1.38
C LEU A 45 -14.34 -8.46 2.60
N ASP A 46 -13.43 -8.94 3.43
CA ASP A 46 -12.88 -8.17 4.55
C ASP A 46 -11.40 -7.84 4.32
N VAL A 47 -11.09 -6.55 4.24
CA VAL A 47 -9.71 -6.04 4.23
C VAL A 47 -9.12 -6.25 5.63
N THR A 48 -7.98 -6.94 5.69
CA THR A 48 -7.35 -7.29 6.98
C THR A 48 -6.24 -6.31 7.32
N GLY A 49 -6.33 -5.70 8.49
CA GLY A 49 -5.30 -4.77 8.95
C GLY A 49 -5.05 -4.81 10.46
N ILE A 50 -4.13 -3.97 10.89
CA ILE A 50 -3.76 -3.80 12.29
C ILE A 50 -3.85 -2.32 12.64
N LEU A 51 -4.75 -2.01 13.56
CA LEU A 51 -4.84 -0.71 14.22
C LEU A 51 -3.91 -0.70 15.42
N ALA A 52 -2.89 0.15 15.39
CA ALA A 52 -1.98 0.39 16.51
C ALA A 52 -2.37 1.70 17.20
N GLN A 53 -2.68 1.62 18.50
CA GLN A 53 -3.19 2.73 19.29
C GLN A 53 -2.27 3.01 20.48
N HIS A 54 -1.97 4.29 20.70
CA HIS A 54 -1.31 4.76 21.93
C HIS A 54 -2.24 4.62 23.14
N VAL A 55 -3.52 4.90 22.94
CA VAL A 55 -4.56 4.70 23.96
C VAL A 55 -5.75 4.01 23.31
N LYS A 56 -6.03 2.78 23.73
CA LYS A 56 -7.20 2.04 23.24
C LYS A 56 -8.48 2.77 23.62
N PHE A 57 -9.42 2.84 22.70
CA PHE A 57 -10.76 3.36 22.94
C PHE A 57 -11.80 2.49 22.27
N GLN A 58 -13.06 2.67 22.67
CA GLN A 58 -14.17 1.86 22.20
C GLN A 58 -14.56 2.26 20.76
N GLN A 59 -14.81 1.24 19.93
CA GLN A 59 -15.43 1.42 18.63
C GLN A 59 -16.85 1.98 18.80
N LEU A 60 -17.23 2.92 17.93
CA LEU A 60 -18.61 3.42 17.84
C LEU A 60 -19.58 2.28 17.46
N PRO A 61 -20.88 2.35 17.78
CA PRO A 61 -21.88 1.47 17.16
C PRO A 61 -22.06 1.82 15.67
N PRO A 62 -22.61 0.93 14.82
CA PRO A 62 -22.79 1.20 13.40
C PRO A 62 -23.51 2.54 13.13
N PRO A 63 -23.29 3.22 12.00
CA PRO A 63 -23.98 4.49 11.69
C PRO A 63 -25.52 4.40 11.70
N THR A 64 -26.08 3.20 11.58
CA THR A 64 -27.51 2.91 11.67
C THR A 64 -28.05 2.84 13.10
N ASP A 65 -27.18 2.81 14.12
CA ASP A 65 -27.58 2.80 15.53
C ASP A 65 -28.07 4.19 15.97
N PRO A 66 -29.24 4.31 16.63
CA PRO A 66 -29.79 5.61 17.06
C PRO A 66 -28.85 6.41 17.97
N SER A 67 -27.95 5.76 18.70
CA SER A 67 -26.97 6.41 19.58
C SER A 67 -25.69 6.85 18.86
N TYR A 68 -25.52 6.53 17.57
CA TYR A 68 -24.30 6.82 16.82
C TYR A 68 -23.96 8.31 16.82
N ALA A 69 -24.93 9.17 16.48
CA ALA A 69 -24.69 10.60 16.34
C ALA A 69 -24.25 11.24 17.67
N SER A 70 -24.92 10.91 18.77
CA SER A 70 -24.58 11.44 20.10
C SER A 70 -23.24 10.90 20.59
N ARG A 71 -22.94 9.61 20.39
CA ARG A 71 -21.64 9.02 20.74
C ARG A 71 -20.50 9.61 19.92
N LYS A 72 -20.68 9.78 18.59
CA LYS A 72 -19.68 10.38 17.71
C LYS A 72 -19.39 11.83 18.09
N ALA A 73 -20.43 12.62 18.38
CA ALA A 73 -20.27 14.01 18.84
C ALA A 73 -19.50 14.12 20.17
N GLY A 74 -19.64 13.13 21.05
CA GLY A 74 -18.87 13.05 22.30
C GLY A 74 -17.42 12.56 22.14
N LEU A 75 -17.03 12.06 20.98
CA LEU A 75 -15.66 11.59 20.73
C LEU A 75 -14.82 12.67 20.07
N ARG A 76 -13.63 12.91 20.65
CA ARG A 76 -12.59 13.70 19.97
C ARG A 76 -12.19 13.00 18.67
N LYS A 77 -12.21 13.76 17.57
CA LYS A 77 -11.66 13.34 16.27
C LYS A 77 -10.14 13.13 16.40
N ARG A 78 -9.63 11.99 15.92
CA ARG A 78 -8.22 11.59 16.13
C ARG A 78 -7.45 11.47 14.81
N PRO A 79 -6.23 12.01 14.72
CA PRO A 79 -5.39 11.81 13.55
C PRO A 79 -4.89 10.37 13.49
N LEU A 80 -4.76 9.84 12.29
CA LEU A 80 -4.28 8.50 12.02
C LEU A 80 -3.26 8.50 10.86
N ALA A 81 -2.18 7.75 11.01
CA ALA A 81 -1.31 7.40 9.89
C ALA A 81 -1.80 6.12 9.19
N LEU A 82 -2.03 6.16 7.87
CA LEU A 82 -2.35 5.01 7.04
C LEU A 82 -1.10 4.56 6.27
N LEU A 83 -0.71 3.29 6.41
CA LEU A 83 0.49 2.73 5.79
C LEU A 83 0.11 1.72 4.69
N LEU A 84 0.66 1.93 3.49
CA LEU A 84 0.42 1.14 2.29
C LEU A 84 1.69 0.36 1.90
N HIS A 85 1.55 -0.96 1.73
CA HIS A 85 2.67 -1.82 1.36
C HIS A 85 2.93 -1.84 -0.16
N GLY A 86 4.09 -2.34 -0.57
CA GLY A 86 4.46 -2.49 -1.98
C GLY A 86 3.92 -3.77 -2.64
N VAL A 87 4.39 -4.05 -3.86
CA VAL A 87 4.05 -5.27 -4.60
C VAL A 87 4.49 -6.53 -3.84
N LEU A 88 3.60 -7.53 -3.77
CA LEU A 88 3.85 -8.82 -3.11
C LEU A 88 4.42 -8.68 -1.69
N ALA A 89 3.95 -7.66 -0.99
CA ALA A 89 4.26 -7.41 0.40
C ALA A 89 3.03 -7.63 1.28
N HIS A 90 3.07 -7.15 2.51
CA HIS A 90 1.97 -7.24 3.46
C HIS A 90 2.06 -6.10 4.47
N LYS A 91 1.04 -5.93 5.29
CA LYS A 91 0.89 -4.88 6.31
C LYS A 91 2.05 -4.77 7.29
N ASP A 92 2.83 -5.83 7.46
CA ASP A 92 4.01 -5.89 8.32
C ASP A 92 5.33 -5.85 7.50
N GLN A 93 5.30 -5.26 6.30
CA GLN A 93 6.48 -5.08 5.45
C GLN A 93 7.64 -4.46 6.24
N THR A 94 8.87 -4.87 5.90
CA THR A 94 10.17 -4.62 6.54
C THR A 94 10.28 -3.45 7.54
N TYR A 95 9.84 -2.24 7.17
CA TYR A 95 9.98 -1.05 8.03
C TYR A 95 8.70 -0.68 8.81
N HIS A 96 7.53 -1.21 8.46
CA HIS A 96 6.24 -0.79 9.02
C HIS A 96 6.18 -0.94 10.54
N LYS A 97 6.59 -2.09 11.10
CA LYS A 97 6.58 -2.27 12.57
C LYS A 97 7.48 -1.27 13.28
N GLY A 98 8.67 -1.03 12.73
CA GLY A 98 9.63 -0.08 13.29
C GLY A 98 9.13 1.37 13.21
N LEU A 99 8.47 1.73 12.10
CA LEU A 99 7.86 3.03 11.90
C LEU A 99 6.68 3.25 12.85
N VAL A 100 5.75 2.30 12.92
CA VAL A 100 4.58 2.35 13.81
C VAL A 100 4.99 2.57 15.26
N ALA A 101 6.04 1.90 15.73
CA ALA A 101 6.54 2.06 17.10
C ALA A 101 7.13 3.46 17.40
N ARG A 102 7.34 4.31 16.39
CA ARG A 102 7.93 5.65 16.52
C ARG A 102 6.96 6.77 16.16
N LEU A 103 5.81 6.44 15.55
CA LEU A 103 4.83 7.47 15.17
C LEU A 103 4.17 8.05 16.43
N PRO A 104 4.05 9.39 16.54
CA PRO A 104 3.40 10.03 17.69
C PRO A 104 1.87 9.99 17.61
N ILE A 105 1.31 9.37 16.58
CA ILE A 105 -0.12 9.20 16.35
C ILE A 105 -0.46 7.73 16.15
N ASP A 106 -1.74 7.41 16.33
CA ASP A 106 -2.26 6.08 16.03
C ASP A 106 -2.04 5.76 14.54
N SER A 107 -1.95 4.48 14.21
CA SER A 107 -1.70 4.07 12.82
C SER A 107 -2.51 2.84 12.42
N PHE A 108 -2.81 2.74 11.13
CA PHE A 108 -3.41 1.57 10.53
C PHE A 108 -2.58 1.11 9.34
N ARG A 109 -2.34 -0.19 9.28
CA ARG A 109 -1.66 -0.85 8.17
C ARG A 109 -2.48 -2.08 7.79
N PHE A 110 -2.65 -2.33 6.50
CA PHE A 110 -3.52 -3.39 6.01
C PHE A 110 -2.91 -4.11 4.81
N ASP A 111 -3.40 -5.31 4.55
CA ASP A 111 -3.06 -6.05 3.34
C ASP A 111 -4.06 -5.65 2.26
N PHE A 112 -3.59 -5.16 1.11
CA PHE A 112 -4.44 -5.01 -0.08
C PHE A 112 -5.05 -6.36 -0.46
N ARG A 113 -6.19 -6.36 -1.16
CA ARG A 113 -6.84 -7.62 -1.54
C ARG A 113 -5.91 -8.51 -2.35
N SER A 114 -6.12 -9.82 -2.20
CA SER A 114 -5.22 -10.85 -2.73
C SER A 114 -3.78 -10.80 -2.19
N ASN A 115 -3.49 -10.04 -1.13
CA ASN A 115 -2.21 -10.09 -0.43
C ASN A 115 -2.40 -10.67 0.97
N HIS A 116 -1.54 -11.64 1.30
CA HIS A 116 -1.40 -12.24 2.64
C HIS A 116 -2.72 -12.65 3.33
N GLU A 117 -3.31 -11.82 4.22
CA GLU A 117 -4.53 -12.17 4.96
C GLU A 117 -5.83 -11.60 4.35
N THR A 118 -5.75 -10.68 3.38
CA THR A 118 -6.95 -10.18 2.69
C THR A 118 -7.26 -11.10 1.51
N PRO A 119 -8.46 -11.70 1.44
CA PRO A 119 -8.80 -12.63 0.38
C PRO A 119 -8.89 -11.95 -1.00
N PRO A 120 -8.87 -12.74 -2.09
CA PRO A 120 -9.20 -12.25 -3.43
C PRO A 120 -10.71 -11.98 -3.59
N THR A 121 -11.07 -11.26 -4.65
CA THR A 121 -12.46 -11.14 -5.14
C THR A 121 -12.64 -11.97 -6.42
N GLY A 122 -13.63 -12.86 -6.45
CA GLY A 122 -13.91 -13.79 -7.56
C GLY A 122 -13.30 -15.18 -7.37
N GLY A 123 -13.74 -16.14 -8.20
CA GLY A 123 -13.22 -17.53 -8.25
C GLY A 123 -11.78 -17.61 -8.79
N ASP A 124 -11.43 -18.67 -9.51
CA ASP A 124 -10.04 -19.02 -9.92
C ASP A 124 -9.26 -17.95 -10.74
N GLY A 125 -9.86 -16.79 -11.06
CA GLY A 125 -9.22 -15.61 -11.68
C GLY A 125 -9.13 -14.36 -10.78
N GLY A 126 -9.61 -14.41 -9.54
CA GLY A 126 -9.73 -13.28 -8.61
C GLY A 126 -8.45 -12.87 -7.87
N GLY A 127 -7.35 -13.59 -8.11
CA GLY A 127 -6.11 -13.50 -7.37
C GLY A 127 -5.36 -12.17 -7.48
N TRP A 128 -4.11 -12.20 -7.01
CA TRP A 128 -3.21 -11.06 -7.09
C TRP A 128 -2.99 -10.66 -8.56
N GLY A 129 -2.89 -9.36 -8.83
CA GLY A 129 -2.61 -8.85 -10.17
C GLY A 129 -1.71 -7.62 -10.15
N MET A 130 -0.82 -7.52 -11.14
CA MET A 130 0.24 -6.51 -11.19
C MET A 130 -0.31 -5.08 -11.32
N ALA A 131 -1.37 -4.89 -12.11
CA ALA A 131 -1.91 -3.58 -12.49
C ALA A 131 -3.31 -3.30 -11.90
N LYS A 132 -3.69 -3.98 -10.82
CA LYS A 132 -5.02 -3.84 -10.18
C LYS A 132 -5.12 -2.61 -9.27
N PHE A 133 -4.66 -1.46 -9.76
CA PHE A 133 -4.64 -0.20 -9.00
C PHE A 133 -6.05 0.24 -8.56
N ASP A 134 -7.06 0.07 -9.41
CA ASP A 134 -8.44 0.43 -9.05
C ASP A 134 -8.98 -0.37 -7.85
N GLU A 135 -8.62 -1.66 -7.75
CA GLU A 135 -8.97 -2.49 -6.60
C GLU A 135 -8.27 -1.99 -5.33
N ASP A 136 -7.00 -1.59 -5.43
CA ASP A 136 -6.25 -1.02 -4.32
C ASP A 136 -6.89 0.29 -3.82
N LEU A 137 -7.35 1.15 -4.73
CA LEU A 137 -8.03 2.40 -4.38
C LEU A 137 -9.36 2.17 -3.67
N ASP A 138 -10.11 1.13 -4.07
CA ASP A 138 -11.37 0.75 -3.42
C ASP A 138 -11.13 0.15 -2.03
N ASP A 139 -10.05 -0.63 -1.87
CA ASP A 139 -9.61 -1.13 -0.56
C ASP A 139 -9.24 0.02 0.38
N MET A 140 -8.44 0.99 -0.11
CA MET A 140 -8.10 2.20 0.63
C MET A 140 -9.35 2.97 1.04
N ARG A 141 -10.29 3.17 0.11
CA ARG A 141 -11.53 3.90 0.40
C ARG A 141 -12.37 3.16 1.45
N SER A 142 -12.49 1.84 1.36
CA SER A 142 -13.21 1.03 2.35
C SER A 142 -12.58 1.15 3.74
N VAL A 143 -11.25 1.09 3.83
CA VAL A 143 -10.47 1.28 5.06
C VAL A 143 -10.69 2.67 5.66
N ILE A 144 -10.53 3.72 4.86
CA ILE A 144 -10.65 5.11 5.32
C ILE A 144 -12.07 5.37 5.85
N LEU A 145 -13.10 4.96 5.10
CA LEU A 145 -14.49 5.10 5.51
C LEU A 145 -14.79 4.33 6.80
N HIS A 146 -14.30 3.10 6.93
CA HIS A 146 -14.51 2.30 8.13
C HIS A 146 -13.85 2.92 9.36
N LEU A 147 -12.60 3.39 9.24
CA LEU A 147 -11.89 4.03 10.35
C LEU A 147 -12.59 5.32 10.79
N ARG A 148 -13.12 6.09 9.83
CA ARG A 148 -13.92 7.29 10.10
C ARG A 148 -15.24 6.96 10.79
N GLU A 149 -16.01 6.03 10.24
CA GLU A 149 -17.33 5.68 10.74
C GLU A 149 -17.28 4.94 12.07
N ARG A 150 -16.34 4.02 12.25
CA ARG A 150 -16.34 3.12 13.41
C ARG A 150 -15.43 3.60 14.53
N TYR A 151 -14.44 4.44 14.25
CA TYR A 151 -13.44 4.87 15.24
C TYR A 151 -13.25 6.38 15.31
N ASN A 152 -13.99 7.17 14.52
CA ASN A 152 -13.86 8.63 14.46
C ASN A 152 -12.41 9.10 14.17
N TYR A 153 -11.65 8.29 13.42
CA TYR A 153 -10.35 8.68 12.90
C TYR A 153 -10.52 9.54 11.66
N HIS A 154 -9.56 10.43 11.44
CA HIS A 154 -9.27 10.98 10.13
C HIS A 154 -7.86 10.57 9.72
N VAL A 155 -7.70 10.13 8.47
CA VAL A 155 -6.37 9.87 7.95
C VAL A 155 -5.67 11.21 7.79
N HIS A 156 -4.68 11.43 8.65
CA HIS A 156 -3.92 12.67 8.71
C HIS A 156 -2.61 12.55 7.93
N LEU A 157 -2.09 11.33 7.81
CA LEU A 157 -0.83 11.02 7.17
C LEU A 157 -1.01 9.74 6.35
N LEU A 158 -0.70 9.78 5.06
CA LEU A 158 -0.64 8.60 4.20
C LEU A 158 0.82 8.29 3.87
N ILE A 159 1.23 7.04 4.05
CA ILE A 159 2.62 6.60 3.81
C ILE A 159 2.59 5.40 2.88
N GLY A 160 3.12 5.55 1.67
CA GLY A 160 3.14 4.49 0.67
C GLY A 160 4.56 4.10 0.26
N HIS A 161 4.80 2.81 0.07
CA HIS A 161 6.06 2.30 -0.47
C HIS A 161 5.87 1.59 -1.81
N SER A 162 6.74 1.88 -2.77
CA SER A 162 6.75 1.25 -4.09
C SER A 162 5.38 1.35 -4.76
N ARG A 163 4.69 0.24 -5.03
CA ARG A 163 3.30 0.25 -5.53
C ARG A 163 2.36 1.05 -4.63
N GLY A 164 2.42 0.87 -3.31
CA GLY A 164 1.62 1.64 -2.36
C GLY A 164 1.86 3.16 -2.44
N ALA A 165 3.01 3.59 -2.96
CA ALA A 165 3.23 5.01 -3.25
C ALA A 165 2.47 5.45 -4.52
N LEU A 166 2.46 4.63 -5.57
CA LEU A 166 1.63 4.89 -6.76
C LEU A 166 0.13 4.96 -6.40
N ASP A 167 -0.34 4.01 -5.57
CA ASP A 167 -1.71 3.97 -5.07
C ASP A 167 -2.04 5.24 -4.28
N GLY A 168 -1.09 5.75 -3.50
CA GLY A 168 -1.22 7.01 -2.78
C GLY A 168 -1.52 8.18 -3.72
N PHE A 169 -0.67 8.43 -4.72
CA PHE A 169 -0.90 9.51 -5.69
C PHE A 169 -2.23 9.33 -6.44
N ALA A 170 -2.55 8.10 -6.85
CA ALA A 170 -3.81 7.82 -7.54
C ALA A 170 -5.03 8.03 -6.64
N TYR A 171 -4.94 7.74 -5.34
CA TYR A 171 -6.01 8.02 -4.39
C TYR A 171 -6.25 9.52 -4.25
N TYR A 172 -5.19 10.31 -4.06
CA TYR A 172 -5.28 11.77 -4.02
C TYR A 172 -5.92 12.32 -5.31
N SER A 173 -5.48 11.84 -6.46
CA SER A 173 -6.04 12.23 -7.76
C SER A 173 -7.53 11.87 -7.92
N LYS A 174 -7.91 10.63 -7.59
CA LYS A 174 -9.29 10.12 -7.72
C LYS A 174 -10.27 10.84 -6.81
N TRP A 175 -9.81 11.24 -5.60
CA TRP A 175 -10.66 11.83 -4.57
C TRP A 175 -10.39 13.33 -4.33
N ALA A 176 -9.61 13.99 -5.19
CA ALA A 176 -9.24 15.40 -5.03
C ALA A 176 -10.46 16.32 -4.84
N GLU A 177 -11.54 16.09 -5.60
CA GLU A 177 -12.75 16.91 -5.46
C GLU A 177 -13.45 16.68 -4.12
N ALA A 178 -13.55 15.43 -3.66
CA ALA A 178 -14.12 15.13 -2.35
C ALA A 178 -13.30 15.77 -1.22
N MET A 179 -11.97 15.75 -1.32
CA MET A 179 -11.06 16.39 -0.36
C MET A 179 -11.18 17.91 -0.35
N ARG A 180 -11.48 18.55 -1.50
CA ARG A 180 -11.74 19.99 -1.58
C ARG A 180 -13.08 20.38 -0.97
N GLN A 181 -14.12 19.57 -1.17
CA GLN A 181 -15.48 19.87 -0.73
C GLN A 181 -15.70 19.55 0.75
N ASP A 182 -15.05 18.51 1.27
CA ASP A 182 -15.25 18.03 2.63
C ASP A 182 -13.92 17.98 3.40
N PRO A 183 -13.72 18.86 4.41
CA PRO A 183 -12.56 18.80 5.30
C PRO A 183 -12.40 17.47 6.05
N GLU A 184 -13.46 16.67 6.16
CA GLU A 184 -13.41 15.30 6.71
C GLU A 184 -12.79 14.27 5.75
N GLU A 185 -12.67 14.60 4.46
CA GLU A 185 -12.03 13.76 3.44
C GLU A 185 -10.55 14.12 3.23
N ARG A 186 -10.15 15.34 3.60
CA ARG A 186 -8.78 15.85 3.38
C ARG A 186 -7.72 15.04 4.14
N ILE A 187 -6.64 14.69 3.44
CA ILE A 187 -5.44 14.06 4.00
C ILE A 187 -4.26 15.03 3.82
N PRO A 188 -3.83 15.75 4.85
CA PRO A 188 -2.88 16.86 4.69
C PRO A 188 -1.45 16.42 4.37
N TYR A 189 -1.03 15.22 4.77
CA TYR A 189 0.36 14.78 4.60
C TYR A 189 0.46 13.47 3.83
N TYR A 190 1.34 13.45 2.84
CA TYR A 190 1.67 12.26 2.06
C TYR A 190 3.17 11.99 2.09
N VAL A 191 3.57 10.74 2.31
CA VAL A 191 4.95 10.28 2.24
C VAL A 191 5.04 9.18 1.19
N SER A 192 5.83 9.44 0.15
CA SER A 192 6.10 8.52 -0.95
C SER A 192 7.50 7.93 -0.80
N LEU A 193 7.59 6.60 -0.71
CA LEU A 193 8.87 5.88 -0.63
C LEU A 193 9.09 5.06 -1.91
N SER A 194 10.14 5.36 -2.66
CA SER A 194 10.55 4.61 -3.87
C SER A 194 9.42 4.45 -4.90
N ALA A 195 8.65 5.50 -5.17
CA ALA A 195 7.64 5.50 -6.22
C ALA A 195 8.27 5.49 -7.62
N ARG A 196 7.77 4.63 -8.50
CA ARG A 196 8.20 4.56 -9.90
C ARG A 196 7.51 5.65 -10.71
N TRP A 197 8.28 6.46 -11.42
CA TRP A 197 7.76 7.41 -12.41
C TRP A 197 7.72 6.77 -13.79
N ARG A 198 8.81 6.11 -14.18
CA ARG A 198 8.92 5.47 -15.49
C ARG A 198 8.29 4.09 -15.44
N MET A 199 7.00 4.04 -15.80
CA MET A 199 6.17 2.85 -15.70
C MET A 199 6.54 1.75 -16.69
N HIS A 200 7.22 2.08 -17.80
CA HIS A 200 7.69 1.08 -18.75
C HIS A 200 8.73 0.15 -18.09
N VAL A 201 8.34 -1.09 -17.84
CA VAL A 201 9.22 -2.10 -17.26
C VAL A 201 9.96 -2.80 -18.40
N ASN A 202 11.20 -2.40 -18.67
CA ASN A 202 12.04 -3.16 -19.60
C ASN A 202 12.54 -4.46 -18.93
N ARG A 203 11.68 -5.48 -18.95
CA ARG A 203 11.96 -6.84 -18.48
C ARG A 203 11.66 -7.88 -19.56
N ASP A 204 11.83 -7.48 -20.82
CA ASP A 204 11.54 -8.31 -21.99
C ASP A 204 12.29 -9.64 -21.92
N ASN A 205 13.54 -9.61 -21.45
CA ASN A 205 14.36 -10.80 -21.26
C ASN A 205 13.84 -11.79 -20.20
N VAL A 206 12.98 -11.32 -19.27
CA VAL A 206 12.38 -12.15 -18.22
C VAL A 206 10.99 -12.63 -18.62
N TYR A 207 10.17 -11.74 -19.18
CA TYR A 207 8.77 -12.02 -19.46
C TYR A 207 8.54 -12.64 -20.84
N LEU A 208 9.18 -12.14 -21.90
CA LEU A 208 8.89 -12.60 -23.27
C LEU A 208 9.15 -14.10 -23.48
N PRO A 209 10.25 -14.71 -22.98
CA PRO A 209 10.46 -16.15 -23.13
C PRO A 209 9.37 -16.97 -22.46
N ALA A 210 8.91 -16.54 -21.27
CA ALA A 210 7.85 -17.24 -20.53
C ALA A 210 6.49 -17.08 -21.21
N PHE A 211 6.18 -15.87 -21.70
CA PHE A 211 4.95 -15.60 -22.44
C PHE A 211 4.89 -16.39 -23.75
N ALA A 212 6.00 -16.47 -24.51
CA ALA A 212 6.07 -17.26 -25.73
C ALA A 212 5.87 -18.77 -25.50
N LYS A 213 6.29 -19.27 -24.33
CA LYS A 213 6.22 -20.69 -23.98
C LYS A 213 4.89 -21.10 -23.34
N GLU A 214 4.39 -20.34 -22.38
CA GLU A 214 3.26 -20.73 -21.52
C GLU A 214 2.12 -19.70 -21.52
N GLY A 215 2.28 -18.55 -22.19
CA GLY A 215 1.34 -17.43 -22.15
C GLY A 215 1.36 -16.65 -20.83
N ILE A 216 2.14 -17.09 -19.84
CA ILE A 216 2.26 -16.51 -18.51
C ILE A 216 3.70 -16.56 -18.01
N TYR A 217 4.03 -15.68 -17.08
CA TYR A 217 5.23 -15.75 -16.25
C TYR A 217 4.83 -16.10 -14.81
N ARG A 218 5.37 -17.20 -14.28
CA ARG A 218 5.15 -17.63 -12.90
C ARG A 218 6.20 -17.00 -12.00
N TRP A 219 5.77 -16.07 -11.15
CA TRP A 219 6.65 -15.41 -10.20
C TRP A 219 6.52 -16.07 -8.82
N ASN A 220 7.57 -16.82 -8.45
CA ASN A 220 7.69 -17.42 -7.14
C ASN A 220 8.40 -16.46 -6.18
N VAL A 221 7.72 -16.09 -5.09
CA VAL A 221 8.21 -15.13 -4.07
C VAL A 221 7.92 -15.63 -2.67
N ARG A 222 8.70 -15.16 -1.68
CA ARG A 222 8.44 -15.40 -0.26
C ARG A 222 7.74 -14.18 0.35
N VAL A 223 6.48 -14.32 0.76
CA VAL A 223 5.69 -13.24 1.40
C VAL A 223 5.31 -13.67 2.82
N ALA A 224 5.62 -12.86 3.83
CA ALA A 224 5.35 -13.14 5.25
C ALA A 224 5.83 -14.55 5.69
N GLY A 225 6.95 -15.02 5.14
CA GLY A 225 7.48 -16.34 5.45
C GLY A 225 6.68 -17.49 4.84
N LYS A 226 5.93 -17.27 3.75
CA LYS A 226 5.27 -18.31 2.95
C LYS A 226 5.68 -18.18 1.48
N ASP A 227 5.85 -19.30 0.79
CA ASP A 227 6.08 -19.30 -0.66
C ASP A 227 4.75 -19.05 -1.36
N VAL A 228 4.75 -18.10 -2.28
CA VAL A 228 3.59 -17.69 -3.06
C VAL A 228 4.02 -17.68 -4.52
N GLU A 229 3.25 -18.39 -5.36
CA GLU A 229 3.34 -18.25 -6.82
C GLU A 229 2.23 -17.29 -7.27
N VAL A 230 2.60 -16.27 -8.04
CA VAL A 230 1.65 -15.45 -8.78
C VAL A 230 1.88 -15.56 -10.27
N GLN A 231 0.83 -15.43 -11.05
CA GLN A 231 0.89 -15.45 -12.51
C GLN A 231 0.81 -14.04 -13.05
N ILE A 232 1.72 -13.70 -13.96
CA ILE A 232 1.72 -12.45 -14.71
C ILE A 232 1.44 -12.79 -16.17
N ARG A 233 0.51 -12.06 -16.78
CA ARG A 233 0.16 -12.16 -18.20
C ARG A 233 0.72 -10.95 -18.97
N PRO A 234 0.86 -11.04 -20.31
CA PRO A 234 1.25 -9.90 -21.13
C PRO A 234 0.40 -8.65 -20.86
N GLN A 235 -0.92 -8.81 -20.74
CA GLN A 235 -1.85 -7.71 -20.49
C GLN A 235 -1.60 -7.04 -19.13
N ASP A 236 -1.17 -7.79 -18.11
CA ASP A 236 -0.85 -7.23 -16.80
C ASP A 236 0.37 -6.28 -16.89
N VAL A 237 1.36 -6.63 -17.71
CA VAL A 237 2.56 -5.81 -17.95
C VAL A 237 2.20 -4.56 -18.75
N GLU A 238 1.39 -4.71 -19.80
CA GLU A 238 0.91 -3.59 -20.61
C GLU A 238 0.09 -2.61 -19.78
N GLN A 239 -0.85 -3.11 -18.96
CA GLN A 239 -1.66 -2.27 -18.09
C GLN A 239 -0.80 -1.53 -17.05
N PHE A 240 0.18 -2.21 -16.45
CA PHE A 240 1.10 -1.59 -15.51
C PHE A 240 1.93 -0.49 -16.18
N ALA A 241 2.45 -0.76 -17.39
CA ALA A 241 3.26 0.21 -18.15
C ALA A 241 2.46 1.44 -18.58
N ASN A 242 1.15 1.28 -18.79
CA ASN A 242 0.22 2.35 -19.16
C ASN A 242 -0.42 3.07 -17.97
N PHE A 243 -0.05 2.74 -16.73
CA PHE A 243 -0.58 3.43 -15.56
C PHE A 243 -0.21 4.93 -15.59
N PRO A 244 -1.20 5.85 -15.55
CA PRO A 244 -0.99 7.27 -15.86
C PRO A 244 -0.49 8.05 -14.65
N ILE A 245 0.65 7.66 -14.08
CA ILE A 245 1.18 8.24 -12.85
C ILE A 245 1.39 9.76 -12.93
N ALA A 246 1.89 10.27 -14.06
CA ALA A 246 2.09 11.72 -14.25
C ALA A 246 0.77 12.50 -14.12
N ASP A 247 -0.33 11.97 -14.66
CA ASP A 247 -1.63 12.62 -14.57
C ASP A 247 -2.22 12.57 -13.16
N HIS A 248 -1.90 11.52 -12.39
CA HIS A 248 -2.26 11.46 -10.98
C HIS A 248 -1.50 12.50 -10.15
N VAL A 249 -0.21 12.65 -10.39
CA VAL A 249 0.64 13.63 -9.70
C VAL A 249 0.21 15.06 -10.03
N ARG A 250 -0.09 15.39 -11.29
CA ARG A 250 -0.65 16.70 -11.69
C ARG A 250 -1.93 17.10 -10.97
N ARG A 251 -2.71 16.11 -10.54
CA ARG A 251 -3.98 16.29 -9.85
C ARG A 251 -3.84 16.24 -8.32
N PHE A 252 -2.61 16.12 -7.82
CA PHE A 252 -2.35 16.14 -6.39
C PHE A 252 -2.80 17.50 -5.80
N PRO A 253 -3.51 17.51 -4.67
CA PRO A 253 -4.02 18.76 -4.09
C PRO A 253 -2.90 19.69 -3.61
N LEU A 254 -2.98 20.96 -3.99
CA LEU A 254 -1.99 22.00 -3.61
C LEU A 254 -1.98 22.34 -2.11
N ASP A 255 -3.01 21.92 -1.38
CA ASP A 255 -3.14 22.11 0.06
C ASP A 255 -2.71 20.86 0.86
N SER A 256 -2.06 19.89 0.21
CA SER A 256 -1.46 18.72 0.84
C SER A 256 0.05 18.76 0.65
N ASP A 257 0.80 18.41 1.69
CA ASP A 257 2.26 18.37 1.63
C ASP A 257 2.73 16.95 1.27
N ALA A 258 3.71 16.86 0.37
CA ALA A 258 4.32 15.60 -0.03
C ALA A 258 5.80 15.54 0.41
N LEU A 259 6.18 14.46 1.09
CA LEU A 259 7.57 14.08 1.33
C LEU A 259 7.94 12.92 0.42
N LEU A 260 8.94 13.13 -0.43
CA LEU A 260 9.43 12.12 -1.36
C LEU A 260 10.75 11.54 -0.84
N ILE A 261 10.83 10.22 -0.72
CA ILE A 261 11.99 9.50 -0.19
C ILE A 261 12.41 8.43 -1.20
N HIS A 262 13.69 8.43 -1.56
CA HIS A 262 14.24 7.42 -2.48
C HIS A 262 15.63 6.97 -2.04
N GLY A 263 15.90 5.68 -2.16
CA GLY A 263 17.23 5.12 -1.91
C GLY A 263 18.17 5.32 -3.10
N THR A 264 19.37 5.88 -2.87
CA THR A 264 20.38 6.04 -3.94
C THR A 264 20.94 4.71 -4.46
N SER A 265 20.80 3.63 -3.68
CA SER A 265 21.19 2.26 -4.07
C SER A 265 20.00 1.40 -4.53
N ASP A 266 18.85 2.00 -4.83
CA ASP A 266 17.67 1.27 -5.30
C ASP A 266 17.89 0.77 -6.73
N THR A 267 18.03 -0.55 -6.88
CA THR A 267 18.21 -1.21 -8.18
C THR A 267 16.88 -1.62 -8.83
N THR A 268 15.76 -1.43 -8.12
CA THR A 268 14.42 -1.78 -8.62
C THR A 268 13.77 -0.58 -9.27
N VAL A 269 13.69 0.54 -8.54
CA VAL A 269 13.17 1.81 -9.05
C VAL A 269 14.33 2.78 -9.15
N PRO A 270 14.65 3.28 -10.36
CA PRO A 270 15.77 4.19 -10.52
C PRO A 270 15.60 5.44 -9.65
N THR A 271 16.66 5.87 -8.96
CA THR A 271 16.61 7.06 -8.08
C THR A 271 16.20 8.33 -8.81
N ALA A 272 16.51 8.46 -10.10
CA ALA A 272 16.10 9.61 -10.91
C ALA A 272 14.57 9.78 -11.01
N ASP A 273 13.78 8.73 -10.75
CA ASP A 273 12.32 8.81 -10.79
C ASP A 273 11.78 9.86 -9.80
N VAL A 274 12.40 10.01 -8.62
CA VAL A 274 11.97 11.00 -7.62
C VAL A 274 12.02 12.44 -8.13
N ALA A 275 12.97 12.77 -9.00
CA ALA A 275 13.13 14.12 -9.54
C ALA A 275 11.96 14.50 -10.46
N TYR A 276 11.35 13.53 -11.16
CA TYR A 276 10.18 13.81 -11.98
C TYR A 276 8.96 14.17 -11.13
N TYR A 277 8.78 13.49 -9.98
CA TYR A 277 7.74 13.87 -9.02
C TYR A 277 7.95 15.28 -8.49
N VAL A 278 9.19 15.66 -8.13
CA VAL A 278 9.51 17.02 -7.68
C VAL A 278 9.18 18.08 -8.74
N ASN A 279 9.38 17.77 -10.01
CA ASN A 279 9.13 18.72 -11.10
C ASN A 279 7.64 18.88 -11.44
N GLU A 280 6.80 17.91 -11.09
CA GLU A 280 5.37 17.89 -11.44
C GLU A 280 4.47 18.34 -10.28
N LEU A 281 4.93 18.22 -9.03
CA LEU A 281 4.26 18.75 -7.83
C LEU A 281 4.50 20.26 -7.67
#